data_AF-A0A927DMR7-F1
#
_entry.id   AF-A0A927DMR7-F1
#
_cell.length_a   1.000
_cell.length_b   1.000
_cell.length_c   1.000
_cell.angle_alpha   90.00
_cell.angle_beta   90.00
_cell.angle_gamma   90.00
#
_symmetry.space_group_name_H-M   'P 1'
#
loop_
_entity.id
_entity.type
_entity.pdbx_description
1 polymer ?
#
loop_
_entity_poly.entity_id
_entity_poly.type
_entity_poly.pdbx_seq_one_letter_code
_entity_poly.pdbx_strand_id
1 'polypeptide(L)'
;MRLITNLIRTGIVTEVDRDSWLCRVKTGDLETNWINWLTYRAGKSRTGGARLQGSRWCCSASGGNLETAFALPAIYSNACPPPSDSESADVTAYEDGGWFEYDPATGRWIIRGVKSVLIESSQVVSCKTGEFVIEADTTRINSNVILNGDVTHGGGAMTSNGVVADKHKHPRRQWRNDRRPILTLYIGMSRDTGRAITESDHLRQSVRDILLTPQGSRLARREYGSLLSALIDQPQNPALRLQIMAAVYVALRRWEPRLQLDTITVNSSNMDGAMVIELAGQRNDGVPVSLSVSTGADNGRY
;
A
#
# COMPACT_ATOMS: atom_id res chain seq x y z
N MET A 1 -13.95 68.30 -47.99
CA MET A 1 -14.55 66.94 -47.95
C MET A 1 -13.54 65.78 -47.82
N ARG A 2 -12.21 65.97 -47.76
CA ARG A 2 -11.23 64.86 -47.65
C ARG A 2 -11.04 64.26 -46.24
N LEU A 3 -11.36 65.00 -45.17
CA LEU A 3 -11.14 64.54 -43.79
C LEU A 3 -12.25 63.60 -43.29
N ILE A 4 -13.51 63.84 -43.70
CA ILE A 4 -14.65 62.97 -43.34
C ILE A 4 -14.46 61.56 -43.89
N THR A 5 -13.96 61.40 -45.11
CA THR A 5 -13.72 60.08 -45.72
C THR A 5 -12.58 59.30 -45.06
N ASN A 6 -11.75 59.96 -44.24
CA ASN A 6 -10.67 59.30 -43.51
C ASN A 6 -11.06 58.89 -42.10
N LEU A 7 -12.22 59.32 -41.60
CA LEU A 7 -12.61 59.11 -40.21
C LEU A 7 -12.71 57.62 -39.87
N ILE A 8 -13.23 56.81 -40.79
CA ILE A 8 -13.34 55.35 -40.69
C ILE A 8 -12.95 54.74 -42.03
N ARG A 9 -11.96 53.85 -42.05
CA ARG A 9 -11.50 53.12 -43.26
C ARG A 9 -11.32 51.64 -42.96
N THR A 10 -11.37 50.78 -43.97
CA THR A 10 -10.97 49.36 -43.83
C THR A 10 -9.66 49.11 -44.56
N GLY A 11 -8.84 48.23 -44.01
CA GLY A 11 -7.54 47.92 -44.58
C GLY A 11 -7.01 46.56 -44.15
N ILE A 12 -5.84 46.21 -44.66
CA ILE A 12 -5.15 44.96 -44.35
C ILE A 12 -3.92 45.28 -43.52
N VAL A 13 -3.69 44.54 -42.44
CA VAL A 13 -2.49 44.65 -41.62
C VAL A 13 -1.29 44.17 -42.44
N THR A 14 -0.35 45.05 -42.73
CA THR A 14 0.85 44.75 -43.53
C THR A 14 2.03 44.38 -42.65
N GLU A 15 2.18 45.03 -41.49
CA GLU A 15 3.30 44.83 -40.57
C GLU A 15 2.85 44.92 -39.12
N VAL A 16 3.56 44.21 -38.24
CA VAL A 16 3.32 44.20 -36.79
C VAL A 16 4.66 44.32 -36.07
N ASP A 17 4.83 45.38 -35.28
CA ASP A 17 5.93 45.55 -34.35
C ASP A 17 5.58 44.87 -33.02
N ARG A 18 6.42 43.90 -32.66
CA ARG A 18 6.22 43.04 -31.50
C ARG A 18 6.73 43.68 -30.21
N ASP A 19 7.70 44.57 -30.29
CA ASP A 19 8.34 45.18 -29.13
C ASP A 19 7.53 46.39 -28.66
N SER A 20 7.06 47.20 -29.60
CA SER A 20 6.28 48.41 -29.32
C SER A 20 4.77 48.19 -29.27
N TRP A 21 4.29 47.00 -29.63
CA TRP A 21 2.87 46.66 -29.70
C TRP A 21 2.09 47.56 -30.69
N LEU A 22 2.64 47.78 -31.89
CA LEU A 22 2.08 48.62 -32.95
C LEU A 22 1.88 47.85 -34.26
N CYS A 23 0.97 48.31 -35.11
CA CYS A 23 0.76 47.75 -36.45
C CYS A 23 0.73 48.83 -37.53
N ARG A 24 0.91 48.40 -38.77
CA ARG A 24 0.65 49.22 -39.96
C ARG A 24 -0.47 48.60 -40.77
N VAL A 25 -1.37 49.46 -41.26
CA VAL A 25 -2.54 49.04 -42.02
C VAL A 25 -2.56 49.74 -43.37
N LYS A 26 -2.66 48.97 -44.44
CA LYS A 26 -2.83 49.47 -45.80
C LYS A 26 -4.32 49.61 -46.12
N THR A 27 -4.75 50.83 -46.48
CA THR A 27 -6.13 51.18 -46.87
C THR A 27 -6.14 51.85 -48.24
N GLY A 28 -6.41 51.07 -49.29
CA GLY A 28 -6.30 51.54 -50.69
C GLY A 28 -4.82 51.79 -51.04
N ASP A 29 -4.51 52.99 -51.55
CA ASP A 29 -3.15 53.39 -51.91
C ASP A 29 -2.34 53.97 -50.74
N LEU A 30 -2.95 54.10 -49.56
CA LEU A 30 -2.33 54.67 -48.37
C LEU A 30 -1.95 53.57 -47.37
N GLU A 31 -0.84 53.77 -46.67
CA GLU A 31 -0.42 52.92 -45.55
C GLU A 31 -0.23 53.81 -44.32
N THR A 32 -0.72 53.36 -43.16
CA THR A 32 -0.57 54.12 -41.92
C THR A 32 0.89 54.11 -41.43
N ASN A 33 1.22 55.07 -40.56
CA ASN A 33 2.37 54.91 -39.67
C ASN A 33 2.08 53.80 -38.63
N TRP A 34 3.02 53.56 -37.72
CA TRP A 34 2.83 52.67 -36.59
C TRP A 34 1.71 53.18 -35.67
N ILE A 35 0.64 52.39 -35.57
CA ILE A 35 -0.56 52.72 -34.79
C ILE A 35 -0.93 51.61 -33.82
N ASN A 36 -1.54 51.99 -32.70
CA ASN A 36 -2.09 51.05 -31.72
C ASN A 36 -3.31 50.32 -32.30
N TRP A 37 -3.54 49.08 -31.88
CA TRP A 37 -4.83 48.40 -32.07
C TRP A 37 -5.60 48.23 -30.77
N LEU A 38 -6.91 48.13 -30.88
CA LEU A 38 -7.80 47.84 -29.77
C LEU A 38 -7.73 46.35 -29.40
N THR A 39 -7.79 46.07 -28.10
CA THR A 39 -7.94 44.72 -27.54
C THR A 39 -9.18 44.70 -26.64
N TYR A 40 -9.70 43.52 -26.34
CA TYR A 40 -10.91 43.36 -25.54
C TYR A 40 -10.76 43.95 -24.12
N ARG A 41 -9.59 43.78 -23.48
CA ARG A 41 -9.26 44.38 -22.17
C ARG A 41 -7.81 44.85 -22.12
N ALA A 42 -7.59 46.07 -21.64
CA ALA A 42 -6.25 46.70 -21.50
C ALA A 42 -6.03 47.32 -20.11
N GLY A 43 -6.69 46.78 -19.06
CA GLY A 43 -6.62 47.29 -17.69
C GLY A 43 -5.82 46.38 -16.75
N LYS A 44 -6.36 46.15 -15.54
CA LYS A 44 -5.84 45.13 -14.59
C LYS A 44 -5.95 43.71 -15.16
N SER A 45 -7.03 43.45 -15.89
CA SER A 45 -7.13 42.30 -16.80
C SER A 45 -6.72 42.74 -18.19
N ARG A 46 -5.94 41.90 -18.87
CA ARG A 46 -5.42 42.18 -20.21
C ARG A 46 -5.69 40.98 -21.11
N THR A 47 -6.10 41.24 -22.35
CA THR A 47 -6.26 40.22 -23.39
C THR A 47 -5.21 40.45 -24.47
N GLY A 48 -4.59 39.38 -24.95
CA GLY A 48 -3.68 39.40 -26.08
C GLY A 48 -4.03 38.28 -27.04
N GLY A 49 -4.35 38.62 -28.29
CA GLY A 49 -4.55 37.67 -29.38
C GLY A 49 -3.32 37.57 -30.27
N ALA A 50 -3.10 36.40 -30.88
CA ALA A 50 -2.08 36.20 -31.91
C ALA A 50 -2.40 37.07 -33.14
N ARG A 51 -1.41 37.81 -33.64
CA ARG A 51 -1.60 38.86 -34.65
C ARG A 51 -1.23 38.34 -36.03
N LEU A 52 -2.25 38.19 -36.85
CA LEU A 52 -2.14 37.72 -38.22
C LEU A 52 -1.89 38.91 -39.14
N GLN A 53 -0.63 39.13 -39.50
CA GLN A 53 -0.28 39.86 -40.72
C GLN A 53 -1.16 39.33 -41.86
N GLY A 54 -1.76 40.22 -42.66
CA GLY A 54 -2.74 39.84 -43.68
C GLY A 54 -4.21 39.86 -43.24
N SER A 55 -4.51 40.10 -41.97
CA SER A 55 -5.91 40.25 -41.50
C SER A 55 -6.54 41.58 -41.91
N ARG A 56 -7.84 41.55 -42.20
CA ARG A 56 -8.63 42.74 -42.55
C ARG A 56 -9.20 43.43 -41.32
N TRP A 57 -8.78 44.67 -41.06
CA TRP A 57 -9.16 45.46 -39.87
C TRP A 57 -9.81 46.80 -40.27
N CYS A 58 -10.51 47.42 -39.33
CA CYS A 58 -11.01 48.78 -39.45
C CYS A 58 -9.99 49.77 -38.85
N CYS A 59 -9.86 50.96 -39.41
CA CYS A 59 -9.03 52.06 -38.91
C CYS A 59 -9.93 53.24 -38.59
N SER A 60 -9.85 53.75 -37.36
CA SER A 60 -10.56 54.96 -36.92
C SER A 60 -9.56 56.08 -36.71
N ALA A 61 -9.69 57.17 -37.47
CA ALA A 61 -8.81 58.34 -37.41
C ALA A 61 -9.55 59.55 -36.83
N SER A 62 -9.20 59.93 -35.61
CA SER A 62 -9.78 61.12 -34.95
C SER A 62 -9.48 62.37 -35.78
N GLY A 63 -10.53 63.06 -36.21
CA GLY A 63 -10.41 64.26 -37.08
C GLY A 63 -9.96 63.96 -38.52
N GLY A 64 -9.90 62.69 -38.94
CA GLY A 64 -9.46 62.27 -40.27
C GLY A 64 -7.93 62.24 -40.47
N ASN A 65 -7.14 62.37 -39.39
CA ASN A 65 -5.69 62.22 -39.43
C ASN A 65 -5.28 60.75 -39.20
N LEU A 66 -4.72 60.10 -40.23
CA LEU A 66 -4.30 58.71 -40.16
C LEU A 66 -3.05 58.47 -39.29
N GLU A 67 -2.29 59.53 -38.96
CA GLU A 67 -1.11 59.42 -38.09
C GLU A 67 -1.46 59.12 -36.63
N THR A 68 -2.66 59.49 -36.19
CA THR A 68 -3.17 59.25 -34.83
C THR A 68 -4.31 58.23 -34.81
N ALA A 69 -4.41 57.43 -35.88
CA ALA A 69 -5.46 56.44 -36.00
C ALA A 69 -5.27 55.29 -35.00
N PHE A 70 -6.37 54.61 -34.70
CA PHE A 70 -6.37 53.34 -33.98
C PHE A 70 -6.93 52.26 -34.90
N ALA A 71 -6.34 51.08 -34.86
CA ALA A 71 -6.84 49.93 -35.58
C ALA A 71 -7.80 49.10 -34.72
N LEU A 72 -8.87 48.61 -35.30
CA LEU A 72 -9.91 47.80 -34.67
C LEU A 72 -9.91 46.41 -35.32
N PRO A 73 -9.33 45.38 -34.66
CA PRO A 73 -9.45 43.99 -35.05
C PRO A 73 -10.86 43.45 -34.78
N ALA A 74 -11.42 42.52 -35.55
CA ALA A 74 -11.07 42.03 -36.89
C ALA A 74 -12.37 41.78 -37.67
N ILE A 75 -12.32 41.87 -39.00
CA ILE A 75 -13.46 41.65 -39.89
C ILE A 75 -13.23 40.35 -40.67
N TYR A 76 -14.20 39.44 -40.67
CA TYR A 76 -14.16 38.23 -41.48
C TYR A 76 -13.94 38.54 -42.98
N SER A 77 -13.25 37.64 -43.66
CA SER A 77 -12.95 37.77 -45.09
C SER A 77 -12.91 36.41 -45.77
N ASN A 78 -12.84 36.37 -47.10
CA ASN A 78 -12.69 35.10 -47.83
C ASN A 78 -11.41 34.33 -47.44
N ALA A 79 -10.35 35.03 -47.00
CA ALA A 79 -9.12 34.41 -46.52
C ALA A 79 -9.20 33.96 -45.05
N CYS A 80 -10.10 34.56 -44.27
CA CYS A 80 -10.34 34.22 -42.86
C CYS A 80 -11.85 34.24 -42.59
N PRO A 81 -12.58 33.19 -43.01
CA PRO A 81 -14.02 33.09 -42.78
C PRO A 81 -14.33 32.83 -41.29
N PRO A 82 -15.60 32.96 -40.87
CA PRO A 82 -16.02 32.50 -39.55
C PRO A 82 -15.63 31.04 -39.31
N PRO A 83 -15.15 30.69 -38.10
CA PRO A 83 -14.72 29.33 -37.80
C PRO A 83 -15.88 28.34 -37.66
N SER A 84 -17.10 28.82 -37.43
CA SER A 84 -18.31 28.02 -37.23
C SER A 84 -19.53 28.74 -37.80
N ASP A 85 -20.54 27.96 -38.21
CA ASP A 85 -21.87 28.39 -38.63
C ASP A 85 -22.92 28.22 -37.51
N SER A 86 -22.52 27.77 -36.32
CA SER A 86 -23.41 27.63 -35.17
C SER A 86 -23.93 28.99 -34.70
N GLU A 87 -25.24 29.04 -34.43
CA GLU A 87 -25.90 30.25 -33.90
C GLU A 87 -25.65 30.47 -32.41
N SER A 88 -25.21 29.45 -31.68
CA SER A 88 -25.07 29.47 -30.22
C SER A 88 -23.64 29.28 -29.72
N ALA A 89 -22.78 28.62 -30.50
CA ALA A 89 -21.44 28.27 -30.04
C ALA A 89 -20.48 29.46 -30.04
N ASP A 90 -19.71 29.61 -28.97
CA ASP A 90 -18.54 30.47 -28.91
C ASP A 90 -17.31 29.65 -29.27
N VAL A 91 -16.64 30.01 -30.37
CA VAL A 91 -15.56 29.23 -30.99
C VAL A 91 -14.30 30.07 -31.17
N THR A 92 -13.18 29.54 -30.70
CA THR A 92 -11.84 30.02 -31.05
C THR A 92 -11.06 28.92 -31.77
N ALA A 93 -10.75 29.16 -33.05
CA ALA A 93 -9.93 28.27 -33.88
C ALA A 93 -8.54 28.84 -34.13
N TYR A 94 -7.53 27.98 -34.11
CA TYR A 94 -6.12 28.31 -34.31
C TYR A 94 -5.59 27.68 -35.61
N GLU A 95 -4.57 28.30 -36.20
CA GLU A 95 -3.99 27.90 -37.49
C GLU A 95 -3.40 26.47 -37.46
N ASP A 96 -2.91 26.02 -36.30
CA ASP A 96 -2.37 24.68 -36.10
C ASP A 96 -3.46 23.60 -35.90
N GLY A 97 -4.73 23.98 -36.01
CA GLY A 97 -5.88 23.11 -35.77
C GLY A 97 -6.37 23.08 -34.32
N GLY A 98 -5.72 23.83 -33.42
CA GLY A 98 -6.20 24.01 -32.05
C GLY A 98 -7.61 24.61 -32.03
N TRP A 99 -8.47 24.10 -31.15
CA TRP A 99 -9.88 24.46 -31.16
C TRP A 99 -10.46 24.46 -29.74
N PHE A 100 -11.12 25.56 -29.40
CA PHE A 100 -11.82 25.77 -28.14
C PHE A 100 -13.25 26.19 -28.45
N GLU A 101 -14.23 25.49 -27.89
CA GLU A 101 -15.62 25.75 -28.16
C GLU A 101 -16.49 25.51 -26.93
N TYR A 102 -17.39 26.43 -26.65
CA TYR A 102 -18.51 26.21 -25.74
C TYR A 102 -19.83 26.45 -26.48
N ASP A 103 -20.71 25.45 -26.46
CA ASP A 103 -22.03 25.55 -27.06
C ASP A 103 -23.13 25.43 -25.99
N PRO A 104 -23.87 26.52 -25.69
CA PRO A 104 -25.00 26.50 -24.77
C PRO A 104 -26.16 25.60 -25.20
N ALA A 105 -26.34 25.33 -26.50
CA ALA A 105 -27.42 24.48 -26.98
C ALA A 105 -27.22 23.01 -26.58
N THR A 106 -25.96 22.56 -26.54
CA THR A 106 -25.58 21.21 -26.11
C THR A 106 -25.02 21.15 -24.69
N GLY A 107 -24.68 22.30 -24.10
CA GLY A 107 -23.99 22.40 -22.81
C GLY A 107 -22.56 21.87 -22.84
N ARG A 108 -21.96 21.75 -24.03
CA ARG A 108 -20.69 21.07 -24.23
C ARG A 108 -19.55 22.07 -24.34
N TRP A 109 -18.47 21.81 -23.59
CA TRP A 109 -17.19 22.47 -23.75
C TRP A 109 -16.19 21.51 -24.40
N ILE A 110 -15.45 21.97 -25.42
CA ILE A 110 -14.52 21.16 -26.20
C ILE A 110 -13.16 21.86 -26.26
N ILE A 111 -12.11 21.08 -26.00
CA ILE A 111 -10.72 21.38 -26.36
C ILE A 111 -10.25 20.25 -27.27
N ARG A 112 -9.87 20.55 -28.53
CA ARG A 112 -9.41 19.53 -29.49
C ARG A 112 -8.29 20.07 -30.38
N GLY A 113 -7.60 19.18 -31.08
CA GLY A 113 -6.52 19.54 -32.02
C GLY A 113 -5.26 20.09 -31.35
N VAL A 114 -5.17 20.04 -30.01
CA VAL A 114 -4.03 20.54 -29.23
C VAL A 114 -2.99 19.45 -29.00
N LYS A 115 -1.71 19.85 -28.96
CA LYS A 115 -0.60 18.92 -28.67
C LYS A 115 -0.44 18.61 -27.18
N SER A 116 -0.74 19.57 -26.31
CA SER A 116 -0.59 19.43 -24.85
C SER A 116 -1.55 20.35 -24.11
N VAL A 117 -2.09 19.89 -22.98
CA VAL A 117 -2.88 20.71 -22.04
C VAL A 117 -2.19 20.66 -20.68
N LEU A 118 -1.86 21.83 -20.13
CA LEU A 118 -1.28 22.00 -18.81
C LEU A 118 -2.25 22.79 -17.94
N ILE A 119 -2.63 22.23 -16.78
CA ILE A 119 -3.50 22.88 -15.80
C ILE A 119 -2.72 22.95 -14.48
N GLU A 120 -2.33 24.16 -14.09
CA GLU A 120 -1.58 24.41 -12.86
C GLU A 120 -2.44 25.18 -11.85
N SER A 121 -2.42 24.70 -10.60
CA SER A 121 -3.06 25.36 -9.46
C SER A 121 -2.15 25.17 -8.25
N SER A 122 -1.96 26.24 -7.46
CA SER A 122 -1.12 26.20 -6.27
C SER A 122 -1.77 25.51 -5.07
N GLN A 123 -3.06 25.23 -5.15
CA GLN A 123 -3.83 24.65 -4.04
C GLN A 123 -4.54 23.37 -4.45
N VAL A 124 -5.49 23.46 -5.38
CA VAL A 124 -6.34 22.32 -5.75
C VAL A 124 -6.84 22.43 -7.18
N VAL A 125 -6.90 21.28 -7.85
CA VAL A 125 -7.71 21.06 -9.07
C VAL A 125 -8.80 20.06 -8.68
N SER A 126 -10.08 20.43 -8.85
CA SER A 126 -11.21 19.57 -8.46
C SER A 126 -12.15 19.33 -9.64
N CYS A 127 -12.47 18.06 -9.90
CA CYS A 127 -13.44 17.67 -10.92
C CYS A 127 -14.65 17.02 -10.24
N LYS A 128 -15.84 17.62 -10.39
CA LYS A 128 -17.10 17.09 -9.85
C LYS A 128 -18.01 16.72 -11.02
N THR A 129 -18.23 15.43 -11.20
CA THR A 129 -18.98 14.85 -12.32
C THR A 129 -19.59 13.52 -11.89
N GLY A 130 -20.63 13.04 -12.58
CA GLY A 130 -21.18 11.71 -12.35
C GLY A 130 -20.23 10.59 -12.80
N GLU A 131 -19.47 10.85 -13.86
CA GLU A 131 -18.47 9.92 -14.41
C GLU A 131 -17.23 10.70 -14.85
N PHE A 132 -16.05 10.15 -14.55
CA PHE A 132 -14.76 10.68 -14.97
C PHE A 132 -14.01 9.61 -15.76
N VAL A 133 -13.89 9.83 -17.07
CA VAL A 133 -13.28 8.89 -18.01
C VAL A 133 -11.90 9.40 -18.41
N ILE A 134 -10.88 8.51 -18.34
CA ILE A 134 -9.53 8.77 -18.84
C ILE A 134 -9.18 7.69 -19.86
N GLU A 135 -8.94 8.11 -21.10
CA GLU A 135 -8.45 7.25 -22.18
C GLU A 135 -7.04 7.68 -22.56
N ALA A 136 -6.05 6.87 -22.18
CA ALA A 136 -4.64 7.11 -22.48
C ALA A 136 -3.86 5.78 -22.43
N ASP A 137 -2.76 5.70 -23.19
CA ASP A 137 -1.84 4.55 -23.13
C ASP A 137 -1.18 4.40 -21.76
N THR A 138 -1.00 5.50 -21.03
CA THR A 138 -0.40 5.50 -19.68
C THR A 138 -0.95 6.64 -18.83
N THR A 139 -1.41 6.30 -17.63
CA THR A 139 -1.76 7.25 -16.57
C THR A 139 -0.71 7.18 -15.46
N ARG A 140 -0.12 8.31 -15.08
CA ARG A 140 0.87 8.39 -14.01
C ARG A 140 0.37 9.23 -12.84
N ILE A 141 0.36 8.65 -11.65
CA ILE A 141 0.04 9.35 -10.39
C ILE A 141 1.22 9.20 -9.45
N ASN A 142 1.92 10.31 -9.17
CA ASN A 142 3.12 10.31 -8.33
C ASN A 142 2.80 10.45 -6.83
N SER A 143 1.59 10.87 -6.50
CA SER A 143 1.13 11.07 -5.12
C SER A 143 0.46 9.81 -4.56
N ASN A 144 0.15 9.85 -3.27
CA ASN A 144 -0.76 8.88 -2.66
C ASN A 144 -2.12 8.91 -3.37
N VAL A 145 -2.74 7.74 -3.50
CA VAL A 145 -4.06 7.56 -4.12
C VAL A 145 -5.02 6.99 -3.09
N ILE A 146 -6.18 7.62 -2.94
CA ILE A 146 -7.27 7.15 -2.08
C ILE A 146 -8.43 6.77 -2.99
N LEU A 147 -8.85 5.51 -2.91
CA LEU A 147 -9.99 4.95 -3.63
C LEU A 147 -10.98 4.41 -2.59
N ASN A 148 -12.15 5.04 -2.50
CA ASN A 148 -13.16 4.65 -1.51
C ASN A 148 -14.11 3.54 -2.01
N GLY A 149 -14.22 3.39 -3.33
CA GLY A 149 -15.01 2.34 -3.96
C GLY A 149 -14.17 1.13 -4.38
N ASP A 150 -14.84 0.15 -4.98
CA ASP A 150 -14.20 -1.05 -5.51
C ASP A 150 -13.25 -0.73 -6.68
N VAL A 151 -12.19 -1.54 -6.81
CA VAL A 151 -11.24 -1.46 -7.92
C VAL A 151 -11.39 -2.71 -8.78
N THR A 152 -11.84 -2.53 -10.01
CA THR A 152 -11.86 -3.59 -11.03
C THR A 152 -10.68 -3.39 -11.97
N HIS A 153 -9.76 -4.36 -12.01
CA HIS A 153 -8.55 -4.35 -12.84
C HIS A 153 -8.55 -5.58 -13.75
N GLY A 154 -8.12 -5.41 -15.00
CA GLY A 154 -8.08 -6.49 -16.00
C GLY A 154 -7.05 -6.21 -17.10
N GLY A 155 -6.89 -7.16 -18.03
CA GLY A 155 -6.00 -7.00 -19.19
C GLY A 155 -4.49 -7.07 -18.90
N GLY A 156 -4.07 -7.22 -17.63
CA GLY A 156 -2.66 -7.29 -17.25
C GLY A 156 -2.43 -7.69 -15.79
N ALA A 157 -1.16 -7.78 -15.38
CA ALA A 157 -0.79 -8.12 -14.00
C ALA A 157 -0.90 -6.91 -13.05
N MET A 158 -1.46 -7.13 -11.86
CA MET A 158 -1.41 -6.13 -10.78
C MET A 158 -0.15 -6.39 -9.94
N THR A 159 0.83 -5.49 -10.02
CA THR A 159 2.12 -5.64 -9.32
C THR A 159 2.31 -4.58 -8.24
N SER A 160 2.73 -5.00 -7.05
CA SER A 160 3.15 -4.10 -5.98
C SER A 160 4.54 -4.51 -5.51
N ASN A 161 5.52 -3.60 -5.62
CA ASN A 161 6.91 -3.85 -5.25
C ASN A 161 7.49 -5.15 -5.84
N GLY A 162 7.18 -5.43 -7.10
CA GLY A 162 7.61 -6.64 -7.81
C GLY A 162 6.81 -7.91 -7.51
N VAL A 163 5.86 -7.87 -6.57
CA VAL A 163 4.94 -8.98 -6.30
C VAL A 163 3.72 -8.85 -7.19
N VAL A 164 3.53 -9.83 -8.07
CA VAL A 164 2.32 -9.97 -8.87
C VAL A 164 1.23 -10.60 -8.02
N ALA A 165 0.14 -9.88 -7.77
CA ALA A 165 -0.88 -10.24 -6.79
C ALA A 165 -1.51 -11.62 -7.04
N ASP A 166 -1.82 -11.98 -8.28
CA ASP A 166 -2.44 -13.26 -8.64
C ASP A 166 -1.43 -14.43 -8.74
N LYS A 167 -0.13 -14.13 -8.77
CA LYS A 167 0.95 -15.14 -8.91
C LYS A 167 1.80 -15.31 -7.65
N HIS A 168 1.54 -14.55 -6.60
CA HIS A 168 2.35 -14.62 -5.39
C HIS A 168 2.22 -16.00 -4.73
N LYS A 169 3.34 -16.49 -4.18
CA LYS A 169 3.42 -17.78 -3.51
C LYS A 169 3.83 -17.56 -2.06
N HIS A 170 3.21 -18.31 -1.17
CA HIS A 170 3.68 -18.43 0.21
C HIS A 170 4.68 -19.59 0.33
N PRO A 171 5.70 -19.48 1.20
CA PRO A 171 6.57 -20.60 1.51
C PRO A 171 5.73 -21.73 2.13
N ARG A 172 5.60 -22.84 1.40
CA ARG A 172 4.96 -24.05 1.91
C ARG A 172 5.99 -24.79 2.76
N ARG A 173 5.67 -25.11 4.02
CA ARG A 173 6.38 -26.18 4.74
C ARG A 173 6.15 -27.47 3.96
N GLN A 174 7.24 -28.07 3.50
CA GLN A 174 7.20 -29.35 2.81
C GLN A 174 6.89 -30.43 3.85
N TRP A 175 5.65 -30.90 3.89
CA TRP A 175 5.33 -32.14 4.57
C TRP A 175 6.02 -33.25 3.78
N ARG A 176 7.12 -33.76 4.35
CA ARG A 176 7.92 -34.83 3.76
C ARG A 176 7.08 -36.11 3.75
N ASN A 177 6.51 -36.43 2.59
CA ASN A 177 5.67 -37.60 2.38
C ASN A 177 6.53 -38.86 2.06
N ASP A 178 7.71 -38.96 2.68
CA ASP A 178 8.52 -40.15 2.60
C ASP A 178 7.94 -41.16 3.60
N ARG A 179 7.38 -42.27 3.11
CA ARG A 179 7.06 -43.45 3.94
C ARG A 179 8.34 -44.12 4.44
N ARG A 180 9.16 -43.42 5.24
CA ARG A 180 10.18 -44.06 6.06
C ARG A 180 9.45 -44.68 7.26
N PRO A 181 9.81 -45.89 7.72
CA PRO A 181 9.26 -46.40 8.96
C PRO A 181 9.51 -45.36 10.06
N ILE A 182 8.43 -44.86 10.65
CA ILE A 182 8.49 -43.86 11.70
C ILE A 182 9.08 -44.57 12.93
N LEU A 183 10.39 -44.54 13.07
CA LEU A 183 10.99 -44.47 14.41
C LEU A 183 10.60 -43.08 14.92
N THR A 184 9.51 -43.03 15.69
CA THR A 184 9.01 -41.80 16.31
C THR A 184 10.15 -41.24 17.17
N LEU A 185 10.88 -40.26 16.66
CA LEU A 185 11.85 -39.50 17.42
C LEU A 185 11.11 -38.31 18.03
N TYR A 186 10.67 -38.46 19.27
CA TYR A 186 10.10 -37.41 20.09
C TYR A 186 11.18 -36.36 20.35
N ILE A 187 10.95 -35.18 19.79
CA ILE A 187 11.78 -33.99 20.01
C ILE A 187 10.98 -33.06 20.91
N GLY A 188 11.52 -32.77 22.10
CA GLY A 188 10.98 -31.78 23.03
C GLY A 188 11.98 -30.66 23.29
N MET A 189 11.72 -29.82 24.29
CA MET A 189 12.58 -28.70 24.67
C MET A 189 13.16 -28.93 26.08
N SER A 190 14.46 -28.69 26.25
CA SER A 190 15.11 -28.67 27.55
C SER A 190 14.57 -27.52 28.38
N ARG A 191 14.15 -27.80 29.63
CA ARG A 191 13.70 -26.78 30.58
C ARG A 191 14.81 -25.82 30.99
N ASP A 192 16.07 -26.27 30.95
CA ASP A 192 17.22 -25.52 31.42
C ASP A 192 17.87 -24.69 30.30
N THR A 193 17.94 -25.25 29.08
CA THR A 193 18.68 -24.63 27.97
C THR A 193 17.80 -24.08 26.84
N GLY A 194 16.51 -24.43 26.82
CA GLY A 194 15.60 -24.08 25.72
C GLY A 194 15.92 -24.76 24.38
N ARG A 195 16.97 -25.60 24.30
CA ARG A 195 17.37 -26.33 23.10
C ARG A 195 16.53 -27.59 22.91
N ALA A 196 16.50 -28.10 21.68
CA ALA A 196 15.84 -29.36 21.36
C ALA A 196 16.52 -30.54 22.08
N ILE A 197 15.73 -31.35 22.79
CA ILE A 197 16.17 -32.59 23.42
C ILE A 197 15.40 -33.77 22.84
N THR A 198 16.06 -34.92 22.77
CA THR A 198 15.50 -36.13 22.18
C THR A 198 15.03 -37.08 23.26
N GLU A 199 13.90 -37.75 23.01
CA GLU A 199 13.51 -39.04 23.54
C GLU A 199 13.91 -39.36 25.00
N SER A 200 15.06 -40.00 25.24
CA SER A 200 15.49 -40.42 26.58
C SER A 200 15.69 -39.25 27.55
N ASP A 201 16.22 -38.14 27.06
CA ASP A 201 16.46 -36.95 27.88
C ASP A 201 15.15 -36.21 28.15
N HIS A 202 14.26 -36.20 27.16
CA HIS A 202 12.92 -35.68 27.36
C HIS A 202 12.12 -36.54 28.35
N LEU A 203 12.25 -37.87 28.28
CA LEU A 203 11.59 -38.80 29.19
C LEU A 203 12.07 -38.58 30.63
N ARG A 204 13.39 -38.47 30.85
CA ARG A 204 13.98 -38.10 32.15
C ARG A 204 13.41 -36.80 32.70
N GLN A 205 13.38 -35.75 31.87
CA GLN A 205 12.85 -34.46 32.26
C GLN A 205 11.36 -34.54 32.63
N SER A 206 10.57 -35.28 31.84
CA SER A 206 9.13 -35.45 32.07
C SER A 206 8.83 -36.23 33.35
N VAL A 207 9.49 -37.36 33.57
CA VAL A 207 9.36 -38.16 34.81
C VAL A 207 9.68 -37.32 36.03
N ARG A 208 10.78 -36.56 35.98
CA ARG A 208 11.16 -35.63 37.05
C ARG A 208 10.09 -34.55 37.28
N ASP A 209 9.59 -33.93 36.21
CA ASP A 209 8.56 -32.89 36.29
C ASP A 209 7.26 -33.40 36.92
N ILE A 210 6.83 -34.61 36.53
CA ILE A 210 5.62 -35.26 37.07
C ILE A 210 5.78 -35.56 38.56
N LEU A 211 6.89 -36.18 38.95
CA LEU A 211 7.08 -36.62 40.35
C LEU A 211 7.29 -35.45 41.31
N LEU A 212 8.02 -34.41 40.88
CA LEU A 212 8.32 -33.26 41.73
C LEU A 212 7.22 -32.18 41.72
N THR A 213 6.23 -32.26 40.83
CA THR A 213 5.08 -31.35 40.87
C THR A 213 4.04 -31.87 41.87
N PRO A 214 3.73 -31.14 42.96
CA PRO A 214 2.65 -31.52 43.86
C PRO A 214 1.31 -31.49 43.14
N GLN A 215 0.52 -32.56 43.27
CA GLN A 215 -0.84 -32.57 42.73
C GLN A 215 -1.66 -31.41 43.34
N GLY A 216 -2.41 -30.69 42.51
CA GLY A 216 -3.19 -29.51 42.89
C GLY A 216 -2.48 -28.16 42.71
N SER A 217 -1.15 -28.16 42.54
CA SER A 217 -0.35 -26.92 42.43
C SER A 217 -0.53 -26.15 41.11
N ARG A 218 -0.91 -26.83 40.02
CA ARG A 218 -1.09 -26.21 38.69
C ARG A 218 -2.54 -25.76 38.48
N LEU A 219 -2.77 -24.44 38.39
CA LEU A 219 -4.11 -23.84 38.29
C LEU A 219 -4.95 -24.41 37.13
N ALA A 220 -4.38 -24.57 35.93
CA ALA A 220 -5.05 -25.09 34.73
C ALA A 220 -4.95 -26.62 34.56
N ARG A 221 -4.23 -27.32 35.45
CA ARG A 221 -4.03 -28.78 35.41
C ARG A 221 -3.93 -29.34 36.83
N ARG A 222 -4.98 -29.17 37.62
CA ARG A 222 -4.96 -29.53 39.05
C ARG A 222 -4.62 -30.99 39.32
N GLU A 223 -4.99 -31.91 38.43
CA GLU A 223 -4.70 -33.34 38.60
C GLU A 223 -3.27 -33.75 38.18
N TYR A 224 -2.51 -32.85 37.56
CA TYR A 224 -1.15 -33.11 37.11
C TYR A 224 -0.17 -33.12 38.28
N GLY A 225 0.77 -34.08 38.25
CA GLY A 225 1.80 -34.25 39.26
C GLY A 225 1.67 -35.57 40.00
N SER A 226 2.26 -35.64 41.19
CA SER A 226 2.20 -36.81 42.07
C SER A 226 1.84 -36.42 43.51
N LEU A 227 1.42 -37.42 44.30
CA LEU A 227 1.18 -37.27 45.73
C LEU A 227 2.45 -37.43 46.58
N LEU A 228 3.61 -37.58 45.93
CA LEU A 228 4.89 -37.84 46.59
C LEU A 228 5.23 -36.76 47.62
N SER A 229 4.99 -35.49 47.30
CA SER A 229 5.27 -34.37 48.21
C SER A 229 4.48 -34.43 49.52
N ALA A 230 3.32 -35.09 49.55
CA ALA A 230 2.52 -35.26 50.76
C ALA A 230 2.92 -36.51 51.58
N LEU A 231 3.68 -37.42 50.97
CA LEU A 231 4.10 -38.68 51.59
C LEU A 231 5.53 -38.63 52.14
N ILE A 232 6.38 -37.75 51.60
CA ILE A 232 7.80 -37.68 51.99
C ILE A 232 8.02 -37.22 53.44
N ASP A 233 7.16 -36.34 53.94
CA ASP A 233 7.25 -35.77 55.29
C ASP A 233 6.69 -36.70 56.38
N GLN A 234 6.25 -37.92 56.02
CA GLN A 234 5.68 -38.89 56.95
C GLN A 234 6.76 -39.78 57.60
N PRO A 235 6.53 -40.28 58.82
CA PRO A 235 7.46 -41.18 59.50
C PRO A 235 7.68 -42.47 58.70
N GLN A 236 8.95 -42.82 58.48
CA GLN A 236 9.36 -43.93 57.62
C GLN A 236 8.91 -45.29 58.18
N ASN A 237 7.99 -45.96 57.48
CA ASN A 237 7.51 -47.29 57.82
C ASN A 237 7.24 -48.13 56.54
N PRO A 238 7.12 -49.47 56.63
CA PRO A 238 6.91 -50.31 55.45
C PRO A 238 5.63 -50.01 54.66
N ALA A 239 4.56 -49.56 55.34
CA ALA A 239 3.30 -49.21 54.68
C ALA A 239 3.42 -47.92 53.85
N LEU A 240 4.17 -46.93 54.34
CA LEU A 240 4.47 -45.69 53.64
C LEU A 240 5.27 -45.95 52.36
N ARG A 241 6.21 -46.91 52.41
CA ARG A 241 6.97 -47.31 51.21
C ARG A 241 6.07 -47.80 50.08
N LEU A 242 5.04 -48.60 50.41
CA LEU A 242 4.05 -49.06 49.46
C LEU A 242 3.17 -47.90 48.93
N GLN A 243 2.80 -46.94 49.79
CA GLN A 243 2.05 -45.76 49.37
C GLN A 243 2.84 -44.88 48.40
N ILE A 244 4.14 -44.69 48.64
CA ILE A 244 5.03 -43.96 47.75
C ILE A 244 5.14 -44.67 46.39
N MET A 245 5.36 -45.99 46.39
CA MET A 245 5.38 -46.78 45.15
C MET A 245 4.06 -46.66 44.38
N ALA A 246 2.92 -46.73 45.07
CA ALA A 246 1.61 -46.57 44.45
C ALA A 246 1.41 -45.16 43.87
N ALA A 247 1.79 -44.10 44.60
CA ALA A 247 1.70 -42.72 44.15
C ALA A 247 2.55 -42.46 42.90
N VAL A 248 3.78 -42.97 42.88
CA VAL A 248 4.70 -42.90 41.73
C VAL A 248 4.11 -43.64 40.54
N TYR A 249 3.66 -44.88 40.73
CA TYR A 249 3.09 -45.69 39.67
C TYR A 249 1.86 -45.04 39.04
N VAL A 250 0.91 -44.57 39.86
CA VAL A 250 -0.32 -43.92 39.37
C VAL A 250 0.00 -42.64 38.60
N ALA A 251 0.93 -41.82 39.10
CA ALA A 251 1.31 -40.57 38.44
C ALA A 251 1.99 -40.84 37.09
N LEU A 252 2.97 -41.74 37.04
CA LEU A 252 3.70 -42.05 35.80
C LEU A 252 2.85 -42.79 34.79
N ARG A 253 2.02 -43.75 35.22
CA ARG A 253 1.10 -44.45 34.33
C ARG A 253 0.10 -43.50 33.68
N ARG A 254 -0.31 -42.45 34.39
CA ARG A 254 -1.26 -41.46 33.88
C ARG A 254 -0.61 -40.42 32.98
N TRP A 255 0.55 -39.89 33.36
CA TRP A 255 1.14 -38.70 32.73
C TRP A 255 2.35 -38.98 31.85
N GLU A 256 2.96 -40.16 31.94
CA GLU A 256 4.09 -40.57 31.08
C GLU A 256 3.86 -41.98 30.48
N PRO A 257 2.86 -42.13 29.57
CA PRO A 257 2.48 -43.42 29.00
C PRO A 257 3.56 -44.03 28.09
N ARG A 258 4.65 -43.31 27.81
CA ARG A 258 5.81 -43.86 27.08
C ARG A 258 6.63 -44.82 27.92
N LEU A 259 6.54 -44.75 29.25
CA LEU A 259 7.30 -45.59 30.18
C LEU A 259 6.40 -46.72 30.72
N GLN A 260 6.75 -47.96 30.40
CA GLN A 260 6.25 -49.15 31.07
C GLN A 260 7.18 -49.44 32.24
N LEU A 261 6.64 -49.37 33.45
CA LEU A 261 7.42 -49.44 34.67
C LEU A 261 7.46 -50.89 35.18
N ASP A 262 8.66 -51.45 35.31
CA ASP A 262 8.85 -52.83 35.77
C ASP A 262 9.13 -52.86 37.28
N THR A 263 10.00 -51.96 37.75
CA THR A 263 10.40 -51.91 39.16
C THR A 263 10.49 -50.48 39.67
N ILE A 264 10.00 -50.27 40.89
CA ILE A 264 10.20 -49.06 41.68
C ILE A 264 11.00 -49.44 42.92
N THR A 265 12.16 -48.84 43.12
CA THR A 265 12.93 -48.98 44.35
C THR A 265 13.00 -47.61 45.02
N VAL A 266 12.49 -47.53 46.25
CA VAL A 266 12.56 -46.32 47.08
C VAL A 266 13.70 -46.50 48.07
N ASN A 267 14.70 -45.62 47.98
CA ASN A 267 15.86 -45.59 48.87
C ASN A 267 15.77 -44.30 49.71
N SER A 268 15.60 -44.43 51.02
CA SER A 268 15.71 -43.31 51.96
C SER A 268 17.15 -43.27 52.48
N SER A 269 17.88 -42.18 52.20
CA SER A 269 19.19 -41.96 52.81
C SER A 269 19.00 -41.55 54.28
N ASN A 270 19.62 -42.26 55.21
CA ASN A 270 19.43 -42.03 56.65
C ASN A 270 20.10 -40.73 57.18
N MET A 271 20.83 -39.98 56.34
CA MET A 271 21.64 -38.85 56.79
C MET A 271 21.29 -37.48 56.18
N ASP A 272 20.66 -37.41 54.99
CA ASP A 272 20.50 -36.12 54.28
C ASP A 272 19.02 -35.75 53.99
N GLY A 273 18.05 -36.50 54.51
CA GLY A 273 16.61 -36.21 54.32
C GLY A 273 16.10 -36.35 52.87
N ALA A 274 16.97 -36.73 51.93
CA ALA A 274 16.62 -36.97 50.54
C ALA A 274 16.14 -38.41 50.34
N MET A 275 15.00 -38.54 49.66
CA MET A 275 14.48 -39.79 49.16
C MET A 275 14.86 -39.92 47.68
N VAL A 276 15.47 -41.05 47.31
CA VAL A 276 15.82 -41.34 45.94
C VAL A 276 14.90 -42.45 45.43
N ILE A 277 14.24 -42.17 44.31
CA ILE A 277 13.35 -43.11 43.64
C ILE A 277 14.06 -43.61 42.39
N GLU A 278 14.40 -44.89 42.41
CA GLU A 278 14.96 -45.60 41.28
C GLU A 278 13.84 -46.30 40.53
N LEU A 279 13.78 -46.03 39.24
CA LEU A 279 12.77 -46.54 38.32
C LEU A 279 13.49 -47.33 37.24
N ALA A 280 13.11 -48.60 37.07
CA ALA A 280 13.52 -49.37 35.91
C ALA A 280 12.28 -49.86 35.16
N GLY A 281 12.41 -49.88 33.84
CA GLY A 281 11.32 -50.25 32.96
C GLY A 281 11.75 -50.25 31.51
N GLN A 282 10.76 -50.27 30.63
CA GLN A 282 10.97 -50.18 29.20
C GLN A 282 10.15 -49.05 28.63
N ARG A 283 10.71 -48.34 27.67
CA ARG A 283 9.91 -47.43 26.85
C ARG A 283 9.05 -48.26 25.89
N ASN A 284 7.96 -47.70 25.39
CA ASN A 284 7.04 -48.37 24.46
C ASN A 284 7.68 -48.95 23.19
N ASP A 285 8.92 -48.56 22.84
CA ASP A 285 9.69 -49.14 21.74
C ASP A 285 10.64 -50.28 22.17
N GLY A 286 10.51 -50.76 23.41
CA GLY A 286 11.30 -51.87 23.97
C GLY A 286 12.68 -51.47 24.48
N VAL A 287 13.06 -50.18 24.42
CA VAL A 287 14.35 -49.72 24.94
C VAL A 287 14.31 -49.70 26.47
N PRO A 288 15.23 -50.39 27.18
CA PRO A 288 15.29 -50.36 28.63
C PRO A 288 15.67 -48.96 29.12
N VAL A 289 15.00 -48.50 30.18
CA VAL A 289 15.21 -47.19 30.78
C VAL A 289 15.41 -47.37 32.27
N SER A 290 16.50 -46.78 32.79
CA SER A 290 16.77 -46.65 34.22
C SER A 290 16.87 -45.17 34.58
N LEU A 291 16.05 -44.73 35.53
CA LEU A 291 15.96 -43.34 35.98
C LEU A 291 16.14 -43.27 37.49
N SER A 292 16.82 -42.24 37.96
CA SER A 292 16.90 -41.89 39.37
C SER A 292 16.35 -40.49 39.55
N VAL A 293 15.38 -40.33 40.45
CA VAL A 293 14.79 -39.03 40.79
C VAL A 293 15.00 -38.80 42.28
N SER A 294 15.76 -37.76 42.60
CA SER A 294 15.92 -37.28 43.97
C SER A 294 14.84 -36.26 44.31
N THR A 295 14.31 -36.36 45.52
CA THR A 295 13.32 -35.42 46.08
C THR A 295 13.99 -34.30 46.90
N GLY A 296 15.29 -34.43 47.18
CA GLY A 296 16.07 -33.39 47.84
C GLY A 296 16.42 -32.25 46.89
N ALA A 297 16.81 -31.10 47.44
CA ALA A 297 17.34 -30.01 46.63
C ALA A 297 18.54 -30.51 45.82
N ASP A 298 18.47 -30.41 44.49
CA ASP A 298 19.69 -30.42 43.69
C ASP A 298 20.51 -29.24 44.19
N ASN A 299 21.66 -29.51 44.83
CA ASN A 299 22.67 -28.49 45.06
C ASN A 299 23.14 -28.02 43.68
N GLY A 300 22.46 -26.99 43.17
CA GLY A 300 22.63 -26.46 41.84
C GLY A 300 24.09 -26.09 41.58
N ARG A 301 24.59 -26.49 40.41
CA ARG A 301 25.61 -25.70 39.72
C ARG A 301 24.87 -24.76 38.78
N TYR A 302 24.58 -23.57 39.28
CA TYR A 302 24.39 -22.39 38.44
C TYR A 302 25.75 -21.90 37.95
#